data_AF-A0A2S6U517-F1
#
_entry.id   AF-A0A2S6U517-F1
#
_cell.length_a   1.000
_cell.length_b   1.000
_cell.length_c   1.000
_cell.angle_alpha   90.00
_cell.angle_beta   90.00
_cell.angle_gamma   90.00
#
_symmetry.space_group_name_H-M   'P 1'
#
loop_
_entity.id
_entity.type
_entity.pdbx_description
1 polymer ?
#
loop_
_entity_poly.entity_id
_entity_poly.type
_entity_poly.pdbx_seq_one_letter_code
_entity_poly.pdbx_strand_id
1 'polypeptide(L)'
;MFTSPACTWCDLWEEEVGIIYEKTDEGRNLPVRRVNIHDARPSGLKKVKTVMFTPTFVLLNNGNEIGRITGYPGEDHFWGLMNELIVKMDVSIQGCRLAQQLAQCHATPTSAIKTC
;
A
#
# COMPACT_ATOMS: atom_id res chain seq x y z
N MET A 1 8.11 2.12 -0.65
CA MET A 1 8.82 3.40 -0.88
C MET A 1 9.39 3.44 -2.29
N PHE A 2 9.02 4.46 -3.05
CA PHE A 2 9.75 4.88 -4.23
C PHE A 2 10.90 5.79 -3.82
N THR A 3 12.10 5.49 -4.30
CA THR A 3 13.36 6.16 -3.93
C THR A 3 14.16 6.54 -5.17
N SER A 4 15.22 7.32 -5.01
CA SER A 4 16.25 7.57 -6.02
C SER A 4 17.63 7.63 -5.35
N PRO A 5 18.73 7.42 -6.09
CA PRO A 5 20.08 7.46 -5.51
C PRO A 5 20.50 8.81 -4.92
N ALA A 6 19.80 9.91 -5.26
CA ALA A 6 20.10 11.26 -4.79
C ALA A 6 19.14 11.73 -3.68
N CYS A 7 18.39 10.82 -3.05
CA CYS A 7 17.29 11.16 -2.16
C CYS A 7 17.72 11.21 -0.68
N THR A 8 18.20 12.36 -0.21
CA THR A 8 18.55 12.56 1.20
C THR A 8 17.39 12.27 2.17
N TRP A 9 16.15 12.60 1.78
CA TRP A 9 14.96 12.32 2.60
C TRP A 9 14.59 10.83 2.64
N CYS A 10 15.01 10.06 1.65
CA CYS A 10 14.85 8.61 1.67
C CYS A 10 15.82 8.02 2.70
N ASP A 11 17.08 8.46 2.69
CA ASP A 11 18.09 8.02 3.65
C ASP A 11 17.65 8.36 5.09
N LEU A 12 17.14 9.57 5.33
CA LEU A 12 16.62 9.97 6.63
C LEU A 12 15.46 9.07 7.11
N TRP A 13 14.54 8.71 6.21
CA TRP A 13 13.47 7.77 6.57
C TRP A 13 14.02 6.39 6.93
N GLU A 14 15.06 5.91 6.24
CA GLU A 14 15.70 4.62 6.58
C GLU A 14 16.34 4.64 7.97
N GLU A 15 17.01 5.73 8.32
CA GLU A 15 17.70 5.90 9.60
C GLU A 15 16.72 6.02 10.78
N GLU A 16 15.64 6.78 10.61
CA GLU A 16 14.67 7.03 11.69
C GLU A 16 13.62 5.92 11.80
N VAL A 17 12.99 5.56 10.68
CA VAL A 17 11.83 4.66 10.65
C VAL A 17 12.18 3.30 10.09
N GLY A 18 12.94 3.25 8.99
CA GLY A 18 13.24 2.01 8.26
C GLY A 18 13.91 0.94 9.11
N ILE A 19 14.78 1.34 10.04
CA ILE A 19 15.49 0.45 10.97
C ILE A 19 14.57 -0.32 11.94
N ILE A 20 13.42 0.25 12.30
CA ILE A 20 12.43 -0.40 13.17
C ILE A 20 11.17 -0.85 12.45
N TYR A 21 10.92 -0.40 11.21
CA TYR A 21 9.63 -0.53 10.55
C TYR A 21 9.10 -1.98 10.55
N GLU A 22 9.93 -2.95 10.19
CA GLU A 22 9.54 -4.38 10.15
C GLU A 22 9.20 -4.98 11.52
N LYS A 23 9.58 -4.30 12.61
CA LYS A 23 9.28 -4.69 13.99
C LYS A 23 7.99 -4.06 14.52
N THR A 24 7.38 -3.12 13.79
CA THR A 24 6.08 -2.55 14.16
C THR A 24 4.94 -3.43 13.64
N ASP A 25 3.73 -3.23 14.15
CA ASP A 25 2.54 -3.93 13.63
C ASP A 25 2.24 -3.49 12.19
N GLU A 26 2.43 -2.21 11.88
CA GLU A 26 2.26 -1.66 10.55
C GLU A 26 3.24 -2.32 9.58
N GLY A 27 4.54 -2.39 9.89
CA GLY A 27 5.50 -2.98 8.96
C GLY A 27 5.38 -4.50 8.79
N ARG A 28 4.88 -5.22 9.81
CA ARG A 28 4.52 -6.64 9.67
C ARG A 28 3.34 -6.84 8.73
N ASN A 29 2.32 -6.00 8.81
CA ASN A 29 1.10 -6.11 8.01
C ASN A 29 1.24 -5.47 6.62
N LEU A 30 2.06 -4.42 6.51
CA LEU A 30 2.28 -3.58 5.33
C LEU A 30 3.77 -3.49 5.01
N PRO A 31 4.41 -4.60 4.60
CA PRO A 31 5.85 -4.63 4.36
C PRO A 31 6.25 -3.62 3.27
N VAL A 32 7.25 -2.80 3.58
CA VAL A 32 7.73 -1.77 2.67
C VAL A 32 8.65 -2.37 1.62
N ARG A 33 8.33 -2.14 0.35
CA ARG A 33 9.21 -2.46 -0.79
C ARG A 33 9.89 -1.21 -1.30
N ARG A 34 11.19 -1.27 -1.56
CA ARG A 34 12.00 -0.17 -2.09
C ARG A 34 12.12 -0.32 -3.61
N VAL A 35 11.80 0.73 -4.34
CA VAL A 35 11.82 0.74 -5.81
C VAL A 35 12.41 2.06 -6.28
N ASN A 36 13.50 2.00 -7.05
CA ASN A 36 14.06 3.19 -7.66
C ASN A 36 13.09 3.73 -8.73
N ILE A 37 12.81 5.03 -8.72
CA ILE A 37 11.90 5.66 -9.69
C ILE A 37 12.44 5.61 -11.13
N HIS A 38 13.75 5.46 -11.31
CA HIS A 38 14.40 5.41 -12.62
C HIS A 38 14.44 4.01 -13.24
N ASP A 39 14.15 2.97 -12.45
CA ASP A 39 14.17 1.59 -12.92
C ASP A 39 12.86 1.20 -13.62
N ALA A 40 12.92 0.16 -14.44
CA ALA A 40 11.74 -0.44 -15.02
C ALA A 40 10.77 -0.92 -13.93
N ARG A 41 9.48 -0.59 -14.08
CA ARG A 41 8.47 -0.94 -13.08
C ARG A 41 8.24 -2.45 -13.01
N PRO A 42 8.36 -3.09 -11.82
CA PRO A 42 7.95 -4.47 -11.62
C PRO A 42 6.50 -4.72 -12.05
N SER A 43 6.19 -5.94 -12.49
CA SER A 43 4.85 -6.32 -12.98
C SER A 43 3.71 -5.95 -12.02
N GLY A 44 3.89 -6.20 -10.72
CA GLY A 44 2.92 -5.86 -9.68
C GLY A 44 2.75 -4.37 -9.41
N LEU A 45 3.54 -3.49 -10.03
CA LEU A 45 3.50 -2.03 -9.85
C LEU A 45 3.12 -1.27 -11.12
N LYS A 46 2.75 -1.97 -12.20
CA LYS A 46 2.39 -1.34 -13.49
C LYS A 46 1.19 -0.41 -13.42
N LYS A 47 0.27 -0.63 -12.48
CA LYS A 47 -0.93 0.19 -12.26
C LYS A 47 -0.70 1.37 -11.32
N VAL A 48 0.48 1.46 -10.69
CA VAL A 48 0.81 2.58 -9.80
C VAL A 48 0.98 3.84 -10.63
N LYS A 49 0.31 4.92 -10.23
CA LYS A 49 0.43 6.19 -10.97
C LYS A 49 1.87 6.70 -10.90
N THR A 50 2.28 7.46 -11.91
CA THR A 50 3.61 8.07 -12.00
C THR A 50 4.02 8.72 -10.67
N VAL A 51 5.29 8.54 -10.32
CA VAL A 51 5.89 9.08 -9.09
C VAL A 51 6.97 10.07 -9.50
N MET A 52 6.77 11.33 -9.13
CA MET A 52 7.66 12.44 -9.51
C MET A 52 8.58 12.90 -8.36
N PHE A 53 8.28 12.49 -7.13
CA PHE A 53 8.99 12.95 -5.93
C PHE A 53 9.43 11.75 -5.08
N THR A 54 10.57 11.87 -4.41
CA THR A 54 11.13 10.84 -3.53
C THR A 54 11.43 11.42 -2.14
N PRO A 55 11.15 10.69 -1.04
CA PRO A 55 10.46 9.41 -1.02
C PRO A 55 8.97 9.56 -1.34
N THR A 56 8.38 8.54 -1.97
CA THR A 56 6.91 8.40 -2.04
C THR A 56 6.51 7.01 -1.55
N PHE A 57 5.64 6.92 -0.57
CA PHE A 57 5.14 5.65 -0.03
C PHE A 57 3.77 5.39 -0.64
N VAL A 58 3.63 4.33 -1.44
CA VAL A 58 2.37 3.98 -2.07
C VAL A 58 1.81 2.73 -1.42
N LEU A 59 0.59 2.83 -0.88
CA LEU A 59 -0.14 1.69 -0.34
C LEU A 59 -0.98 1.06 -1.46
N LEU A 60 -0.85 -0.26 -1.61
CA LEU A 60 -1.51 -1.04 -2.63
C LEU A 60 -2.45 -2.07 -2.01
N ASN A 61 -3.59 -2.28 -2.66
CA ASN A 61 -4.48 -3.41 -2.41
C ASN A 61 -4.72 -4.16 -3.74
N ASN A 62 -4.36 -5.44 -3.80
CA ASN A 62 -4.46 -6.26 -5.01
C ASN A 62 -3.85 -5.60 -6.27
N GLY A 63 -2.70 -4.94 -6.09
CA GLY A 63 -1.98 -4.23 -7.16
C GLY A 63 -2.60 -2.89 -7.59
N ASN A 64 -3.68 -2.45 -6.94
CA ASN A 64 -4.27 -1.13 -7.18
C ASN A 64 -3.87 -0.17 -6.06
N GLU A 65 -3.60 1.07 -6.42
CA GLU A 65 -3.22 2.11 -5.47
C GLU A 65 -4.42 2.60 -4.66
N ILE A 66 -4.31 2.53 -3.33
CA ILE A 66 -5.30 3.05 -2.37
C ILE A 66 -4.97 4.50 -2.02
N GLY A 67 -3.69 4.81 -1.81
CA GLY A 67 -3.22 6.13 -1.47
C GLY A 67 -1.70 6.18 -1.37
N ARG A 68 -1.18 7.37 -1.10
CA ARG A 68 0.26 7.58 -0.97
C ARG A 68 0.61 8.72 -0.01
N ILE A 69 1.82 8.64 0.53
CA ILE A 69 2.52 9.71 1.25
C ILE A 69 3.62 10.23 0.33
N THR A 70 3.72 11.54 0.16
CA THR A 70 4.75 12.17 -0.70
C THR A 70 5.68 13.01 0.17
N GLY A 71 6.98 12.74 0.08
CA GLY A 71 7.99 13.34 0.94
C GLY A 71 8.08 12.67 2.33
N TYR A 72 9.02 13.16 3.12
CA TYR A 72 9.23 12.74 4.51
C TYR A 72 9.67 13.95 5.34
N PRO A 73 8.73 14.62 6.04
CA PRO A 73 9.05 15.78 6.87
C PRO A 73 9.50 15.40 8.29
N GLY A 74 9.41 14.12 8.67
CA GLY A 74 9.80 13.58 9.97
C GLY A 74 8.93 12.39 10.41
N GLU A 75 9.38 11.71 11.46
CA GLU A 75 8.80 10.46 11.96
C GLU A 75 7.32 10.59 12.35
N ASP A 76 6.98 11.56 13.21
CA ASP A 76 5.61 11.75 13.71
C ASP A 76 4.60 11.97 12.57
N HIS A 77 5.02 12.75 11.57
CA HIS A 77 4.21 12.99 10.38
C HIS A 77 4.01 11.72 9.55
N PHE A 78 5.06 10.91 9.39
CA PHE A 78 4.95 9.66 8.66
C PHE A 78 3.95 8.71 9.31
N TRP A 79 4.02 8.53 10.63
CA TRP A 79 3.09 7.65 11.35
C TRP A 79 1.65 8.16 11.31
N GLY A 80 1.44 9.47 11.45
CA GLY A 80 0.11 10.08 11.30
C GLY A 80 -0.49 9.82 9.92
N LEU A 81 0.27 10.08 8.86
CA LEU A 81 -0.18 9.87 7.48
C LEU A 81 -0.33 8.37 7.13
N MET A 82 0.48 7.50 7.73
CA MET A 82 0.34 6.05 7.58
C MET A 82 -0.99 5.58 8.17
N ASN A 83 -1.36 6.08 9.34
CA ASN A 83 -2.65 5.77 9.96
C ASN A 83 -3.83 6.18 9.07
N GLU A 84 -3.78 7.36 8.44
CA GLU A 84 -4.80 7.76 7.46
C GLU A 84 -4.90 6.80 6.27
N LEU A 85 -3.76 6.31 5.76
CA LEU A 85 -3.74 5.32 4.68
C LEU A 85 -4.33 3.98 5.11
N ILE A 86 -4.07 3.54 6.35
CA ILE A 86 -4.64 2.30 6.91
C ILE A 86 -6.17 2.42 7.01
N VAL A 87 -6.68 3.53 7.57
CA VAL A 87 -8.12 3.79 7.64
C VAL A 87 -8.75 3.77 6.25
N LYS A 88 -8.10 4.41 5.27
CA LYS A 88 -8.57 4.41 3.88
C LYS A 88 -8.57 3.01 3.26
N MET A 89 -7.56 2.20 3.56
CA MET A 89 -7.48 0.80 3.13
C MET A 89 -8.61 -0.03 3.72
N ASP A 90 -8.89 0.11 5.01
CA ASP A 90 -9.98 -0.61 5.66
C ASP A 90 -11.32 -0.27 5.02
N VAL A 91 -11.62 1.02 4.81
CA VAL A 91 -12.84 1.46 4.11
C VAL A 91 -12.90 0.86 2.69
N SER A 92 -11.78 0.86 1.96
CA SER A 92 -11.73 0.26 0.62
C SER A 92 -11.98 -1.25 0.63
N ILE A 93 -11.44 -1.98 1.61
CA ILE A 93 -11.65 -3.42 1.77
C ILE A 93 -13.10 -3.73 2.16
N GLN A 94 -13.68 -2.97 3.09
CA GLN A 94 -15.08 -3.15 3.50
C GLN A 94 -16.03 -2.91 2.32
N GLY A 95 -15.79 -1.86 1.52
CA GLY A 95 -16.56 -1.62 0.29
C GLY A 95 -16.45 -2.78 -0.71
N CYS A 96 -15.25 -3.36 -0.87
CA CYS A 96 -15.04 -4.52 -1.73
C CYS A 96 -15.80 -5.75 -1.20
N ARG A 97 -15.74 -6.03 0.10
CA ARG A 97 -16.47 -7.14 0.73
C ARG A 97 -17.97 -7.00 0.58
N LEU A 98 -18.50 -5.80 0.81
CA LEU A 98 -19.93 -5.53 0.63
C LEU A 98 -20.35 -5.73 -0.83
N ALA A 99 -19.58 -5.21 -1.78
CA ALA A 99 -19.84 -5.41 -3.21
C ALA A 99 -19.79 -6.91 -3.59
N GLN A 100 -18.82 -7.67 -3.07
CA GLN A 100 -18.73 -9.11 -3.26
C GLN A 100 -19.93 -9.86 -2.67
N GLN A 101 -20.36 -9.49 -1.47
CA GLN A 101 -21.52 -10.09 -0.81
C GLN A 101 -22.82 -9.79 -1.58
N LEU A 102 -23.00 -8.55 -2.04
CA LEU A 102 -24.15 -8.18 -2.89
C LEU A 102 -24.11 -8.89 -4.24
N ALA A 103 -22.93 -9.02 -4.87
CA ALA A 103 -22.78 -9.79 -6.11
C ALA A 103 -23.09 -11.29 -5.91
N GLN A 104 -22.74 -11.86 -4.74
CA GLN A 104 -23.09 -13.24 -4.37
C GLN A 104 -24.60 -13.41 -4.12
N CYS A 105 -25.30 -12.39 -3.62
CA CYS A 105 -26.77 -12.42 -3.50
C CYS A 105 -27.50 -12.42 -4.86
N HIS A 106 -26.86 -11.99 -5.95
CA HIS A 106 -27.42 -12.08 -7.31
C HIS A 106 -27.12 -13.41 -8.02
N ALA A 107 -26.27 -14.27 -7.45
CA ALA A 107 -26.17 -15.66 -7.88
C ALA A 107 -27.35 -16.43 -7.26
N THR A 108 -28.39 -16.68 -8.04
CA THR A 108 -29.47 -17.58 -7.63
C THR A 108 -28.86 -18.92 -7.21
N PRO A 109 -29.18 -19.48 -6.04
CA PRO A 109 -28.79 -20.84 -5.69
C PRO A 109 -29.68 -21.79 -6.48
N THR A 110 -29.44 -21.93 -7.78
CA THR A 110 -30.06 -22.97 -8.58
C THR A 110 -29.03 -24.06 -8.81
N SER A 111 -29.14 -25.08 -7.94
CA SER A 111 -28.75 -26.45 -8.19
C SER A 111 -27.26 -26.73 -8.43
N ALA A 112 -26.60 -27.26 -7.41
CA ALA A 112 -26.33 -28.70 -7.36
C ALA A 112 -25.13 -28.96 -6.43
N ILE A 113 -25.37 -29.88 -5.51
CA ILE A 113 -24.36 -30.64 -4.78
C ILE A 113 -23.18 -30.97 -5.69
N LYS A 114 -22.00 -30.46 -5.36
CA LYS A 114 -20.75 -31.18 -5.60
C LYS A 114 -20.03 -31.32 -4.28
N THR A 115 -20.17 -32.51 -3.75
CA THR A 115 -19.44 -33.09 -2.63
C THR A 115 -17.95 -33.19 -2.98
N CYS A 116 -17.12 -32.94 -1.97
CA CYS A 116 -15.66 -33.06 -1.87
C CYS A 116 -14.82 -32.00 -2.57
#